data_AF-A0A257R3B7-F1
#
_entry.id   AF-A0A257R3B7-F1
#
_cell.length_a   1.000
_cell.length_b   1.000
_cell.length_c   1.000
_cell.angle_alpha   90.00
_cell.angle_beta   90.00
_cell.angle_gamma   90.00
#
_symmetry.space_group_name_H-M   'P 1'
#
loop_
_entity.id
_entity.type
_entity.pdbx_description
1 polymer ?
#
loop_
_entity_poly.entity_id
_entity_poly.type
_entity_poly.pdbx_seq_one_letter_code
_entity_poly.pdbx_strand_id
1 'polypeptide(L)'
;MSDSADPIHAELIAVVVAVTDATPRVLTLLDGSALPAGPLESAHRSLQAGLRDRVERQTGHPLGHVEQLYTFADAGRSRAGRSISISYLALSSETRARLGGQVSWQDWYRYFPWEDRRTANDAASRIEPGLRSWVGTEPTRRARIARCFGLDGTPWQEDLALDRYELLYEAGLVREAARDGRPAHGEFAPGATLAADHRRILATAISRLRARLRARPAVFELMPERFSLLELQHCIESVSGQKLHKQNFRRLIEGQNLLEETGDFANGPGRPAKLFRFRSAIRDERAMTGSRPPLATP
;
A
#
# COMPACT_ATOMS: atom_id res chain seq x y z
N MET A 1 42.68 4.94 19.47
CA MET A 1 41.84 4.69 18.28
C MET A 1 40.41 5.00 18.69
N SER A 2 39.87 6.16 18.31
CA SER A 2 38.46 6.48 18.54
C SER A 2 37.63 5.71 17.52
N ASP A 3 36.84 4.77 17.99
CA ASP A 3 35.84 4.05 17.20
C ASP A 3 34.68 5.04 16.94
N SER A 4 34.83 5.91 15.93
CA SER A 4 33.76 6.82 15.52
C SER A 4 32.79 6.06 14.62
N ALA A 5 31.94 5.24 15.23
CA ALA A 5 30.78 4.71 14.52
C ALA A 5 29.90 5.90 14.09
N ASP A 6 29.66 6.04 12.78
CA ASP A 6 28.72 7.04 12.27
C ASP A 6 27.37 6.87 12.99
N PRO A 7 26.75 7.96 13.47
CA PRO A 7 25.49 7.88 14.18
C PRO A 7 24.42 7.21 13.31
N ILE A 8 23.82 6.14 13.82
CA ILE A 8 22.71 5.45 13.17
C ILE A 8 21.42 6.15 13.57
N HIS A 9 20.67 6.63 12.58
CA HIS A 9 19.38 7.25 12.81
C HIS A 9 18.26 6.26 12.50
N ALA A 10 17.28 6.13 13.40
CA ALA A 10 16.09 5.32 13.17
C ALA A 10 14.89 6.24 12.88
N GLU A 11 14.16 5.92 11.81
CA GLU A 11 12.96 6.63 11.38
C GLU A 11 11.77 5.66 11.33
N LEU A 12 10.61 6.14 11.76
CA LEU A 12 9.32 5.46 11.65
C LEU A 12 8.57 6.03 10.45
N ILE A 13 8.06 5.16 9.57
CA ILE A 13 7.32 5.54 8.38
C ILE A 13 5.97 4.82 8.35
N ALA A 14 4.88 5.55 8.13
CA ALA A 14 3.54 4.99 8.03
C ALA A 14 3.01 5.05 6.60
N VAL A 15 2.56 3.91 6.09
CA VAL A 15 1.68 3.83 4.92
C VAL A 15 0.26 3.70 5.43
N VAL A 16 -0.47 4.81 5.48
CA VAL A 16 -1.87 4.81 5.92
C VAL A 16 -2.76 4.68 4.69
N VAL A 17 -3.50 3.57 4.61
CA VAL A 17 -4.36 3.23 3.48
C VAL A 17 -5.82 3.34 3.89
N ALA A 18 -6.63 3.94 3.02
CA ALA A 18 -8.08 3.94 3.06
C ALA A 18 -8.64 3.59 1.68
N VAL A 19 -9.92 3.21 1.61
CA VAL A 19 -10.65 3.08 0.34
C VAL A 19 -11.90 3.94 0.41
N THR A 20 -12.04 4.85 -0.55
CA THR A 20 -13.19 5.77 -0.63
C THR A 20 -13.64 5.85 -2.07
N ASP A 21 -14.94 5.72 -2.30
CA ASP A 21 -15.54 5.73 -3.63
C ASP A 21 -14.84 4.75 -4.60
N ALA A 22 -14.55 3.53 -4.14
CA ALA A 22 -13.84 2.50 -4.90
C ALA A 22 -12.46 2.93 -5.42
N THR A 23 -11.82 3.88 -4.74
CA THR A 23 -10.48 4.37 -5.00
C THR A 23 -9.62 4.10 -3.77
N PRO A 24 -8.54 3.30 -3.90
CA PRO A 24 -7.57 3.13 -2.83
C PRO A 24 -6.73 4.39 -2.69
N ARG A 25 -6.62 4.87 -1.45
CA ARG A 25 -5.90 6.10 -1.15
C ARG A 25 -4.82 5.86 -0.13
N VAL A 26 -3.77 6.66 -0.24
CA VAL A 26 -2.68 6.74 0.73
C VAL A 26 -2.65 8.15 1.32
N LEU A 27 -2.50 8.24 2.64
CA LEU A 27 -2.31 9.51 3.33
C LEU A 27 -0.89 10.00 3.09
N THR A 28 -0.75 11.25 2.70
CA THR A 28 0.53 11.85 2.32
C THR A 28 0.70 13.22 2.95
N LEU A 29 1.96 13.63 3.08
CA LEU A 29 2.41 14.96 3.48
C LEU A 29 2.96 15.70 2.26
N LEU A 30 3.24 17.00 2.42
CA LEU A 30 3.92 17.83 1.43
C LEU A 30 3.24 17.75 0.05
N ASP A 31 1.90 17.88 0.05
CA ASP A 31 1.06 17.86 -1.16
C ASP A 31 1.23 16.60 -2.03
N GLY A 32 1.41 15.44 -1.39
CA GLY A 32 1.52 14.16 -2.08
C GLY A 32 2.94 13.74 -2.45
N SER A 33 3.97 14.36 -1.85
CA SER A 33 5.37 14.02 -2.14
C SER A 33 6.05 13.18 -1.05
N ALA A 34 5.43 12.99 0.11
CA ALA A 34 6.00 12.17 1.19
C ALA A 34 4.93 11.37 1.95
N LEU A 35 5.34 10.23 2.52
CA LEU A 35 4.56 9.50 3.51
C LEU A 35 4.76 10.13 4.90
N PRO A 36 3.80 9.99 5.84
CA PRO A 36 4.01 10.33 7.23
C PRO A 36 5.24 9.61 7.81
N ALA A 37 6.21 10.38 8.27
CA ALA A 37 7.51 9.88 8.69
C ALA A 37 8.16 10.73 9.79
N GLY A 38 9.05 10.13 10.59
CA GLY A 38 9.79 10.86 11.61
C GLY A 38 10.72 10.03 12.47
N PRO A 39 11.63 10.68 13.22
CA PRO A 39 12.61 9.98 14.04
C PRO A 39 11.92 9.14 15.12
N LEU A 40 12.55 8.02 15.46
CA LEU A 40 12.24 7.29 16.68
C LEU A 40 12.82 8.06 17.88
N GLU A 41 11.97 8.74 18.62
CA GLU A 41 12.35 9.52 19.80
C GLU A 41 12.42 8.63 21.06
N SER A 42 13.33 8.95 21.98
CA SER A 42 13.53 8.21 23.24
C SER A 42 12.31 8.24 24.17
N ALA A 43 11.43 9.22 24.01
CA ALA A 43 10.17 9.33 24.76
C ALA A 43 9.12 8.29 24.34
N HIS A 44 9.27 7.66 23.17
CA HIS A 44 8.30 6.68 22.68
C HIS A 44 8.45 5.34 23.42
N ARG A 45 7.38 4.90 24.12
CA ARG A 45 7.39 3.63 24.86
C ARG A 45 7.53 2.38 23.98
N SER A 46 7.18 2.49 22.70
CA SER A 46 7.35 1.43 21.70
C SER A 46 7.38 2.03 20.30
N LEU A 47 7.85 1.26 19.31
CA LEU A 47 7.84 1.68 17.90
C LEU A 47 6.42 2.03 17.42
N GLN A 48 5.43 1.21 17.78
CA GLN A 48 4.03 1.43 17.41
C GLN A 48 3.44 2.66 18.12
N ALA A 49 3.77 2.88 19.39
CA ALA A 49 3.33 4.08 20.10
C ALA A 49 3.91 5.34 19.47
N GLY A 50 5.21 5.33 19.13
CA GLY A 50 5.87 6.44 18.43
C GLY A 50 5.29 6.69 17.04
N LEU A 51 4.95 5.64 16.29
CA LEU A 51 4.32 5.77 14.98
C LEU A 51 2.94 6.43 15.08
N ARG A 52 2.09 5.96 16.01
CA ARG A 52 0.74 6.51 16.24
C ARG A 52 0.82 7.99 16.59
N ASP A 53 1.61 8.28 17.61
CA ASP A 53 1.86 9.63 18.11
C ASP A 53 2.38 10.57 17.00
N ARG A 54 3.30 10.08 16.16
CA ARG A 54 3.82 10.84 15.01
C ARG A 54 2.76 11.13 13.95
N VAL A 55 2.03 10.10 13.51
CA VAL A 55 1.01 10.25 12.46
C VAL A 55 -0.12 11.14 12.94
N GLU A 56 -0.58 10.96 14.18
CA GLU A 56 -1.64 11.78 14.77
C GLU A 56 -1.23 13.25 14.87
N ARG A 57 0.00 13.54 15.30
CA ARG A 57 0.53 14.92 15.28
C ARG A 57 0.62 15.51 13.87
N GLN A 58 1.10 14.74 12.90
CA GLN A 58 1.36 15.24 11.55
C GLN A 58 0.08 15.42 10.73
N THR A 59 -0.94 14.60 10.99
CA THR A 59 -2.11 14.47 10.11
C THR A 59 -3.43 14.76 10.80
N GLY A 60 -3.46 14.76 12.14
CA GLY A 60 -4.69 14.81 12.92
C GLY A 60 -5.53 13.53 12.82
N HIS A 61 -5.03 12.48 12.15
CA HIS A 61 -5.79 11.27 11.87
C HIS A 61 -5.35 10.12 12.78
N PRO A 62 -6.25 9.57 13.62
CA PRO A 62 -5.92 8.41 14.43
C PRO A 62 -5.70 7.19 13.56
N LEU A 63 -4.68 6.39 13.92
CA LEU A 63 -4.42 5.15 13.24
C LEU A 63 -5.38 4.05 13.72
N GLY A 64 -5.97 3.31 12.80
CA GLY A 64 -6.76 2.12 13.11
C GLY A 64 -5.85 0.93 13.40
N HIS A 65 -6.02 -0.14 12.62
CA HIS A 65 -5.12 -1.28 12.63
C HIS A 65 -3.73 -0.89 12.11
N VAL A 66 -2.68 -1.35 12.79
CA VAL A 66 -1.29 -1.09 12.42
C VAL A 66 -0.52 -2.42 12.43
N GLU A 67 0.17 -2.71 11.33
CA GLU A 67 1.06 -3.87 11.21
C GLU A 67 2.44 -3.43 10.72
N GLN A 68 3.50 -4.03 11.26
CA GLN A 68 4.85 -3.76 10.78
C GLN A 68 5.04 -4.39 9.41
N LEU A 69 5.56 -3.62 8.46
CA LEU A 69 5.85 -4.08 7.11
C LEU A 69 7.25 -4.64 7.02
N TYR A 70 8.25 -3.77 7.11
CA TYR A 70 9.65 -4.12 6.91
C TYR A 70 10.56 -3.10 7.61
N THR A 71 11.81 -3.50 7.82
CA THR A 71 12.87 -2.59 8.29
C THR A 71 13.90 -2.48 7.19
N PHE A 72 14.08 -1.27 6.67
CA PHE A 72 15.02 -0.97 5.61
C PHE A 72 16.28 -0.33 6.19
N ALA A 73 17.44 -0.88 5.84
CA ALA A 73 18.73 -0.43 6.37
C ALA A 73 19.77 -0.33 5.25
N ASP A 74 19.45 0.41 4.18
CA ASP A 74 20.38 0.59 3.06
C ASP A 74 21.35 1.75 3.35
N ALA A 75 22.64 1.52 3.09
CA ALA A 75 23.65 2.57 3.13
C ALA A 75 23.41 3.56 1.98
N GLY A 76 23.53 4.87 2.23
CA GLY A 76 23.35 5.92 1.21
C GLY A 76 21.98 6.63 1.20
N ARG A 77 21.05 6.28 2.10
CA ARG A 77 19.71 6.90 2.20
C ARG A 77 19.69 8.34 2.74
N SER A 78 20.77 8.78 3.41
CA SER A 78 20.88 10.11 3.99
C SER A 78 22.30 10.65 3.81
N ARG A 79 22.44 11.94 3.46
CA ARG A 79 23.74 12.64 3.51
C ARG A 79 24.29 12.77 4.93
N ALA A 80 23.49 12.45 5.96
CA ALA A 80 23.82 12.62 7.38
C ALA A 80 24.20 11.31 8.10
N GLY A 81 24.38 10.18 7.39
CA GLY A 81 24.81 8.91 7.99
C GLY A 81 23.91 7.73 7.63
N ARG A 82 24.07 6.60 8.34
CA ARG A 82 23.28 5.38 8.11
C ARG A 82 21.88 5.55 8.72
N SER A 83 20.85 5.41 7.89
CA SER A 83 19.44 5.48 8.35
C SER A 83 18.79 4.10 8.32
N ILE A 84 18.01 3.79 9.36
CA ILE A 84 17.16 2.62 9.48
C ILE A 84 15.71 3.11 9.42
N SER A 85 15.00 2.77 8.36
CA SER A 85 13.57 3.09 8.20
C SER A 85 12.72 1.89 8.61
N ILE A 86 11.93 2.04 9.66
CA ILE A 86 11.00 1.02 10.15
C ILE A 86 9.61 1.39 9.64
N SER A 87 9.07 0.61 8.72
CA SER A 87 7.81 0.92 8.06
C SER A 87 6.64 0.11 8.60
N TYR A 88 5.47 0.75 8.60
CA TYR A 88 4.21 0.19 9.06
C TYR A 88 3.11 0.43 8.04
N LEU A 89 2.21 -0.54 7.89
CA LEU A 89 0.94 -0.40 7.19
C LEU A 89 -0.12 -0.11 8.24
N ALA A 90 -0.87 0.96 8.02
CA ALA A 90 -2.06 1.26 8.78
C ALA A 90 -3.28 1.23 7.88
N LEU A 91 -4.34 0.54 8.30
CA LEU A 91 -5.63 0.53 7.61
C LEU A 91 -6.59 1.42 8.40
N SER A 92 -7.22 2.36 7.70
CA SER A 92 -8.15 3.30 8.31
C SER A 92 -9.31 3.60 7.39
N SER A 93 -10.42 4.09 7.95
CA SER A 93 -11.47 4.72 7.17
C SER A 93 -11.09 6.16 6.86
N GLU A 94 -11.30 6.60 5.62
CA GLU A 94 -11.16 8.03 5.29
C GLU A 94 -12.26 8.79 6.02
N THR A 95 -11.89 9.44 7.12
CA THR A 95 -12.80 10.34 7.80
C THR A 95 -12.77 11.66 7.03
N ARG A 96 -13.94 12.16 6.61
CA ARG A 96 -14.11 13.46 5.91
C ARG A 96 -13.73 14.69 6.74
N ALA A 97 -13.08 14.51 7.89
CA ALA A 97 -12.50 15.62 8.63
C ALA A 97 -11.56 16.38 7.69
N ARG A 98 -11.65 17.71 7.70
CA ARG A 98 -10.74 18.55 6.89
C ARG A 98 -9.32 18.28 7.36
N LEU A 99 -8.55 17.54 6.56
CA LEU A 99 -7.11 17.49 6.71
C LEU A 99 -6.59 18.93 6.58
N GLY A 100 -5.85 19.40 7.57
CA GLY A 100 -5.24 20.73 7.54
C GLY A 100 -3.91 20.73 6.77
N GLY A 101 -3.53 21.89 6.24
CA GLY A 101 -2.18 22.12 5.69
C GLY A 101 -1.84 21.29 4.45
N GLN A 102 -0.59 20.82 4.36
CA GLN A 102 -0.03 20.04 3.23
C GLN A 102 -0.33 18.53 3.31
N VAL A 103 -1.38 18.13 4.05
CA VAL A 103 -1.76 16.74 4.28
C VAL A 103 -2.90 16.39 3.33
N SER A 104 -2.78 15.28 2.59
CA SER A 104 -3.81 14.90 1.63
C SER A 104 -3.90 13.39 1.41
N TRP A 105 -5.12 12.91 1.16
CA TRP A 105 -5.35 11.58 0.60
C TRP A 105 -5.08 11.61 -0.90
N GLN A 106 -4.19 10.74 -1.37
CA GLN A 106 -3.86 10.60 -2.79
C GLN A 106 -4.31 9.24 -3.27
N ASP A 107 -4.89 9.16 -4.47
CA ASP A 107 -5.04 7.88 -5.17
C ASP A 107 -3.64 7.25 -5.30
N TRP A 108 -3.47 6.03 -4.79
CA TRP A 108 -2.15 5.40 -4.81
C TRP A 108 -1.69 5.04 -6.23
N TYR A 109 -2.61 4.97 -7.22
CA TYR A 109 -2.32 4.68 -8.61
C TYR A 109 -1.68 5.89 -9.31
N ARG A 110 -1.76 7.07 -8.69
CA ARG A 110 -0.92 8.22 -9.04
C ARG A 110 0.56 7.86 -9.02
N TYR A 111 0.99 7.02 -8.08
CA TYR A 111 2.39 6.59 -7.93
C TYR A 111 2.70 5.32 -8.70
N PHE A 112 1.69 4.50 -9.04
CA PHE A 112 1.89 3.27 -9.80
C PHE A 112 0.80 3.07 -10.85
N PRO A 113 0.76 3.88 -11.92
CA PRO A 113 -0.33 3.83 -12.90
C PRO A 113 -0.48 2.45 -13.58
N TRP A 114 0.61 1.71 -13.71
CA TRP A 114 0.61 0.36 -14.29
C TRP A 114 -0.04 -0.70 -13.40
N GLU A 115 -0.31 -0.39 -12.13
CA GLU A 115 -0.97 -1.30 -11.18
C GLU A 115 -2.49 -1.31 -11.30
N ASP A 116 -3.09 -0.28 -11.90
CA ASP A 116 -4.53 -0.27 -12.17
C ASP A 116 -4.80 -0.94 -13.53
N ARG A 117 -5.24 -2.19 -13.48
CA ARG A 117 -5.61 -2.99 -14.64
C ARG A 117 -7.13 -3.02 -14.84
N ARG A 118 -7.90 -2.26 -14.05
CA ARG A 118 -9.38 -2.20 -14.16
C ARG A 118 -9.82 -1.45 -15.40
N THR A 119 -9.02 -0.50 -15.85
CA THR A 119 -9.24 0.31 -17.04
C THR A 119 -8.04 0.21 -17.98
N ALA A 120 -8.27 0.32 -19.28
CA ALA A 120 -7.18 0.41 -20.24
C ALA A 120 -6.34 1.67 -19.97
N ASN A 121 -5.01 1.52 -19.98
CA ASN A 121 -4.04 2.61 -19.92
C ASN A 121 -2.80 2.27 -20.76
N ASP A 122 -1.95 3.27 -21.01
CA ASP A 122 -0.73 3.17 -21.79
C ASP A 122 0.53 2.87 -20.95
N ALA A 123 0.37 2.66 -19.64
CA ALA A 123 1.52 2.53 -18.75
C ALA A 123 2.38 1.31 -19.09
N ALA A 124 1.75 0.18 -19.43
CA ALA A 124 2.45 -1.05 -19.81
C ALA A 124 3.26 -0.87 -21.11
N SER A 125 2.67 -0.25 -22.14
CA SER A 125 3.34 -0.04 -23.44
C SER A 125 4.52 0.94 -23.35
N ARG A 126 4.51 1.84 -22.36
CA ARG A 126 5.65 2.75 -22.09
C ARG A 126 6.79 2.08 -21.31
N ILE A 127 6.46 1.11 -20.46
CA ILE A 127 7.44 0.41 -19.60
C ILE A 127 8.15 -0.72 -20.33
N GLU A 128 7.41 -1.50 -21.12
CA GLU A 128 7.90 -2.74 -21.73
C GLU A 128 9.16 -2.57 -22.59
N PRO A 129 9.30 -1.54 -23.46
CA PRO A 129 10.51 -1.37 -24.27
C PRO A 129 11.78 -1.22 -23.42
N GLY A 130 11.70 -0.44 -22.33
CA GLY A 130 12.82 -0.23 -21.43
C GLY A 130 13.21 -1.49 -20.67
N LEU A 131 12.23 -2.29 -20.22
CA LEU A 131 12.49 -3.57 -19.59
C LEU A 131 13.13 -4.56 -20.56
N ARG A 132 12.64 -4.64 -21.80
CA ARG A 132 13.22 -5.53 -22.82
C ARG A 132 14.66 -5.13 -23.18
N SER A 133 14.95 -3.82 -23.21
CA SER A 133 16.32 -3.32 -23.39
C SER A 133 17.23 -3.73 -22.21
N TRP A 134 16.76 -3.57 -20.97
CA TRP A 134 17.51 -3.94 -19.76
C TRP A 134 17.77 -5.45 -19.61
N VAL A 135 16.87 -6.31 -20.12
CA VAL A 135 17.07 -7.77 -20.12
C VAL A 135 18.34 -8.15 -20.88
N GLY A 136 18.63 -7.51 -22.02
CA GLY A 136 19.75 -7.88 -22.87
C GLY A 136 19.73 -9.37 -23.23
N THR A 137 20.84 -10.07 -22.94
CA THR A 137 20.99 -11.53 -23.17
C THR A 137 20.75 -12.38 -21.93
N GLU A 138 20.32 -11.80 -20.80
CA GLU A 138 20.21 -12.48 -19.49
C GLU A 138 18.88 -13.26 -19.34
N PRO A 139 18.88 -14.61 -19.37
CA PRO A 139 17.64 -15.40 -19.32
C PRO A 139 16.86 -15.21 -18.01
N THR A 140 17.58 -15.05 -16.90
CA THR A 140 16.97 -14.83 -15.58
C THR A 140 16.21 -13.51 -15.52
N ARG A 141 16.72 -12.43 -16.16
CA ARG A 141 16.00 -11.15 -16.23
C ARG A 141 14.73 -11.28 -17.04
N ARG A 142 14.78 -12.02 -18.16
CA ARG A 142 13.60 -12.30 -19.01
C ARG A 142 12.49 -12.97 -18.20
N ALA A 143 12.82 -14.04 -17.47
CA ALA A 143 11.85 -14.75 -16.63
C ALA A 143 11.24 -13.85 -15.54
N ARG A 144 12.06 -12.98 -14.93
CA ARG A 144 11.59 -12.01 -13.91
C ARG A 144 10.60 -11.00 -14.49
N ILE A 145 10.89 -10.39 -15.65
CA ILE A 145 9.96 -9.41 -16.25
C ILE A 145 8.67 -10.08 -16.72
N ALA A 146 8.73 -11.30 -17.26
CA ALA A 146 7.56 -12.06 -17.68
C ALA A 146 6.63 -12.34 -16.48
N ARG A 147 7.19 -12.82 -15.38
CA ARG A 147 6.46 -13.06 -14.13
C ARG A 147 5.82 -11.80 -13.55
N CYS A 148 6.57 -10.70 -13.50
CA CYS A 148 6.12 -9.50 -12.78
C CYS A 148 5.15 -8.66 -13.60
N PHE A 149 5.35 -8.54 -14.91
CA PHE A 149 4.53 -7.70 -15.79
C PHE A 149 3.50 -8.47 -16.62
N GLY A 150 3.40 -9.79 -16.43
CA GLY A 150 2.46 -10.63 -17.18
C GLY A 150 2.78 -10.68 -18.67
N LEU A 151 4.07 -10.75 -19.00
CA LEU A 151 4.55 -10.84 -20.39
C LEU A 151 4.72 -12.31 -20.80
N ASP A 152 4.87 -12.52 -22.10
CA ASP A 152 5.21 -13.83 -22.69
C ASP A 152 4.23 -14.95 -22.27
N GLY A 153 2.93 -14.60 -22.16
CA GLY A 153 1.85 -15.53 -21.78
C GLY A 153 1.71 -15.79 -20.27
N THR A 154 2.53 -15.14 -19.44
CA THR A 154 2.45 -15.29 -17.97
C THR A 154 1.27 -14.47 -17.43
N PRO A 155 0.43 -15.01 -16.52
CA PRO A 155 -0.66 -14.24 -15.93
C PRO A 155 -0.13 -13.14 -15.01
N TRP A 156 -0.86 -12.03 -14.96
CA TRP A 156 -0.60 -10.95 -14.01
C TRP A 156 -0.89 -11.40 -12.58
N GLN A 157 0.07 -11.18 -11.69
CA GLN A 157 -0.08 -11.44 -10.25
C GLN A 157 -0.14 -10.10 -9.51
N GLU A 158 -1.25 -9.86 -8.81
CA GLU A 158 -1.56 -8.59 -8.17
C GLU A 158 -0.60 -8.22 -7.03
N ASP A 159 -0.11 -9.20 -6.28
CA ASP A 159 0.76 -9.06 -5.10
C ASP A 159 2.24 -8.78 -5.43
N LEU A 160 2.61 -8.67 -6.70
CA LEU A 160 3.99 -8.36 -7.15
C LEU A 160 4.29 -6.85 -7.32
N ALA A 161 3.58 -5.96 -6.61
CA ALA A 161 3.80 -4.50 -6.61
C ALA A 161 5.24 -4.12 -6.30
N LEU A 162 5.81 -4.69 -5.24
CA LEU A 162 7.22 -4.48 -4.91
C LEU A 162 8.15 -5.02 -5.98
N ASP A 163 7.99 -6.28 -6.43
CA ASP A 163 8.85 -6.87 -7.45
C ASP A 163 8.86 -6.06 -8.75
N ARG A 164 7.70 -5.53 -9.17
CA ARG A 164 7.60 -4.65 -10.34
C ARG A 164 8.35 -3.35 -10.11
N TYR A 165 8.18 -2.69 -8.96
CA TYR A 165 8.93 -1.48 -8.64
C TYR A 165 10.45 -1.74 -8.63
N GLU A 166 10.90 -2.83 -8.01
CA GLU A 166 12.32 -3.22 -7.95
C GLU A 166 12.89 -3.46 -9.35
N LEU A 167 12.16 -4.13 -10.24
CA LEU A 167 12.59 -4.33 -11.63
C LEU A 167 12.73 -3.00 -12.37
N LEU A 168 11.80 -2.07 -12.19
CA LEU A 168 11.90 -0.74 -12.80
C LEU A 168 13.07 0.05 -12.22
N TYR A 169 13.33 -0.07 -10.92
CA TYR A 169 14.49 0.54 -10.27
C TYR A 169 15.81 -0.07 -10.75
N GLU A 170 15.89 -1.39 -10.86
CA GLU A 170 17.03 -2.11 -11.43
C GLU A 170 17.33 -1.73 -12.88
N ALA A 171 16.28 -1.53 -13.68
CA ALA A 171 16.36 -1.13 -15.08
C ALA A 171 16.61 0.38 -15.28
N GLY A 172 16.62 1.18 -14.21
CA GLY A 172 16.77 2.64 -14.31
C GLY A 172 15.55 3.34 -14.91
N LEU A 173 14.38 2.71 -14.86
CA LEU A 173 13.12 3.20 -15.43
C LEU A 173 12.26 3.99 -14.44
N VAL A 174 12.74 4.23 -13.22
CA VAL A 174 12.10 5.16 -12.27
C VAL A 174 13.06 6.29 -11.93
N ARG A 175 12.50 7.46 -11.60
CA ARG A 175 13.29 8.67 -11.30
C ARG A 175 14.17 8.49 -10.06
N GLU A 176 13.72 7.67 -9.11
CA GLU A 176 14.48 7.29 -7.92
C GLU A 176 15.80 6.59 -8.29
N ALA A 177 15.79 5.70 -9.29
CA ALA A 177 17.00 5.03 -9.77
C ALA A 177 18.01 6.02 -10.39
N ALA A 178 17.51 7.02 -11.13
CA ALA A 178 18.35 8.06 -11.71
C ALA A 178 19.00 8.96 -10.63
N ARG A 179 18.29 9.24 -9.53
CA ARG A 179 18.87 9.98 -8.37
C ARG A 179 20.04 9.22 -7.75
N ASP A 180 19.98 7.89 -7.77
CA ASP A 180 21.02 7.00 -7.23
C ASP A 180 22.10 6.66 -8.27
N GLY A 181 22.12 7.32 -9.43
CA GLY A 181 23.15 7.16 -10.45
C GLY A 181 23.02 5.88 -11.30
N ARG A 182 21.86 5.22 -11.31
CA ARG A 182 21.65 4.03 -12.15
C ARG A 182 21.45 4.40 -13.62
N PRO A 183 22.03 3.63 -14.56
CA PRO A 183 21.85 3.87 -15.98
C PRO A 183 20.40 3.58 -16.42
N ALA A 184 19.82 4.49 -17.19
CA ALA A 184 18.48 4.33 -17.75
C ALA A 184 18.51 3.47 -19.03
N HIS A 185 17.64 2.46 -19.09
CA HIS A 185 17.49 1.59 -20.26
C HIS A 185 16.28 1.96 -21.14
N GLY A 186 15.67 3.12 -20.91
CA GLY A 186 14.49 3.60 -21.62
C GLY A 186 13.91 4.85 -20.98
N GLU A 187 12.70 5.22 -21.39
CA GLU A 187 11.94 6.31 -20.75
C GLU A 187 11.54 5.94 -19.31
N PHE A 188 11.37 6.98 -18.47
CA PHE A 188 10.84 6.76 -17.13
C PHE A 188 9.40 6.26 -17.18
N ALA A 189 9.12 5.20 -16.43
CA ALA A 189 7.80 4.70 -16.13
C ALA A 189 6.90 5.84 -15.61
N PRO A 190 5.62 5.88 -16.02
CA PRO A 190 4.70 6.93 -15.59
C PRO A 190 4.44 6.89 -14.08
N GLY A 191 4.00 8.01 -13.52
CA GLY A 191 3.63 8.12 -12.11
C GLY A 191 4.46 9.13 -11.32
N ALA A 192 3.88 9.66 -10.25
CA ALA A 192 4.52 10.61 -9.37
C ALA A 192 5.63 9.93 -8.54
N THR A 193 6.63 10.72 -8.14
CA THR A 193 7.68 10.27 -7.21
C THR A 193 7.28 10.54 -5.77
N LEU A 194 7.87 9.80 -4.85
CA LEU A 194 7.89 10.17 -3.43
C LEU A 194 9.32 10.49 -2.97
N ALA A 195 9.41 11.10 -1.78
CA ALA A 195 10.69 11.38 -1.13
C ALA A 195 11.45 10.09 -0.80
N ALA A 196 12.78 10.14 -0.90
CA ALA A 196 13.67 9.02 -0.60
C ALA A 196 13.17 7.68 -1.22
N ASP A 197 12.97 6.65 -0.39
CA ASP A 197 12.48 5.34 -0.78
C ASP A 197 10.98 5.13 -0.46
N HIS A 198 10.24 6.18 -0.14
CA HIS A 198 8.82 6.09 0.22
C HIS A 198 7.97 5.39 -0.86
N ARG A 199 8.34 5.52 -2.15
CA ARG A 199 7.66 4.80 -3.24
C ARG A 199 7.91 3.29 -3.16
N ARG A 200 9.13 2.87 -2.81
CA ARG A 200 9.43 1.46 -2.52
C ARG A 200 8.60 0.94 -1.33
N ILE A 201 8.55 1.71 -0.25
CA ILE A 201 7.79 1.36 0.98
C ILE A 201 6.29 1.21 0.66
N LEU A 202 5.73 2.13 -0.13
CA LEU A 202 4.35 2.04 -0.58
C LEU A 202 4.11 0.80 -1.46
N ALA A 203 5.04 0.47 -2.37
CA ALA A 203 4.96 -0.76 -3.16
C ALA A 203 4.98 -2.03 -2.28
N THR A 204 5.81 -2.05 -1.22
CA THR A 204 5.81 -3.11 -0.20
C THR A 204 4.45 -3.23 0.49
N ALA A 205 3.85 -2.11 0.90
CA ALA A 205 2.55 -2.08 1.54
C ALA A 205 1.44 -2.61 0.62
N ILE A 206 1.44 -2.21 -0.66
CA ILE A 206 0.49 -2.68 -1.67
C ILE A 206 0.62 -4.20 -1.86
N SER A 207 1.85 -4.71 -2.03
CA SER A 207 2.12 -6.15 -2.14
C SER A 207 1.59 -6.92 -0.93
N ARG A 208 1.90 -6.44 0.28
CA ARG A 208 1.46 -7.07 1.53
C ARG A 208 -0.06 -7.08 1.66
N LEU A 209 -0.71 -5.96 1.39
CA LEU A 209 -2.16 -5.83 1.47
C LEU A 209 -2.85 -6.76 0.46
N ARG A 210 -2.37 -6.81 -0.79
CA ARG A 210 -2.92 -7.70 -1.82
C ARG A 210 -2.71 -9.18 -1.51
N ALA A 211 -1.53 -9.57 -1.01
CA ALA A 211 -1.28 -10.94 -0.56
C ALA A 211 -2.22 -11.33 0.60
N ARG A 212 -2.45 -10.40 1.54
CA ARG A 212 -3.40 -10.59 2.65
C ARG A 212 -4.81 -10.80 2.10
N LEU A 213 -5.28 -9.95 1.18
CA LEU A 213 -6.60 -10.11 0.54
C LEU A 213 -6.78 -11.45 -0.18
N ARG A 214 -5.73 -11.95 -0.84
CA ARG A 214 -5.72 -13.26 -1.52
C ARG A 214 -5.92 -14.41 -0.53
N ALA A 215 -5.24 -14.36 0.62
CA ALA A 215 -5.27 -15.43 1.64
C ALA A 215 -6.59 -15.43 2.44
N ARG A 216 -7.05 -14.26 2.86
CA ARG A 216 -8.32 -14.06 3.55
C ARG A 216 -8.77 -12.63 3.28
N PRO A 217 -9.99 -12.38 2.76
CA PRO A 217 -10.44 -11.02 2.44
C PRO A 217 -10.49 -10.12 3.70
N ALA A 218 -9.34 -9.55 4.08
CA ALA A 218 -9.14 -8.65 5.21
C ALA A 218 -9.59 -7.21 4.90
N VAL A 219 -10.56 -7.09 4.00
CA VAL A 219 -11.12 -5.82 3.51
C VAL A 219 -11.90 -5.12 4.63
N PHE A 220 -12.19 -5.79 5.74
CA PHE A 220 -13.05 -5.28 6.80
C PHE A 220 -12.56 -3.98 7.43
N GLU A 221 -11.25 -3.73 7.47
CA GLU A 221 -10.70 -2.44 7.94
C GLU A 221 -10.96 -1.28 6.97
N LEU A 222 -11.14 -1.60 5.69
CA LEU A 222 -11.33 -0.65 4.58
C LEU A 222 -12.81 -0.42 4.26
N MET A 223 -13.71 -1.21 4.83
CA MET A 223 -15.15 -1.11 4.61
C MET A 223 -15.84 -0.31 5.73
N PRO A 224 -16.91 0.44 5.42
CA PRO A 224 -17.79 1.01 6.43
C PRO A 224 -18.50 -0.09 7.25
N GLU A 225 -19.17 0.28 8.34
CA GLU A 225 -19.88 -0.69 9.20
C GLU A 225 -21.01 -1.43 8.46
N ARG A 226 -21.68 -0.75 7.52
CA ARG A 226 -22.74 -1.30 6.68
C ARG A 226 -22.40 -1.02 5.22
N PHE A 227 -22.49 -2.04 4.37
CA PHE A 227 -22.17 -1.96 2.95
C PHE A 227 -22.98 -2.95 2.12
N SER A 228 -23.13 -2.66 0.84
CA SER A 228 -23.66 -3.59 -0.16
C SER A 228 -22.57 -4.53 -0.68
N LEU A 229 -22.97 -5.68 -1.24
CA LEU A 229 -22.03 -6.59 -1.93
C LEU A 229 -21.31 -5.92 -3.10
N LEU A 230 -21.93 -4.94 -3.75
CA LEU A 230 -21.31 -4.20 -4.85
C LEU A 230 -20.18 -3.30 -4.35
N GLU A 231 -20.38 -2.60 -3.24
CA GLU A 231 -19.34 -1.78 -2.61
C GLU A 231 -18.17 -2.66 -2.14
N LEU A 232 -18.44 -3.83 -1.57
CA LEU A 232 -17.38 -4.78 -1.20
C LEU A 232 -16.60 -5.27 -2.43
N GLN A 233 -17.31 -5.62 -3.52
CA GLN A 233 -16.67 -6.03 -4.78
C GLN A 233 -15.77 -4.90 -5.29
N HIS A 234 -16.29 -3.69 -5.40
CA HIS A 234 -15.55 -2.54 -5.89
C HIS A 234 -14.35 -2.19 -5.00
N CYS A 235 -14.48 -2.32 -3.68
CA CYS A 235 -13.36 -2.14 -2.76
C CYS A 235 -12.22 -3.13 -3.07
N ILE A 236 -12.54 -4.43 -3.18
CA ILE A 236 -11.53 -5.46 -3.49
C ILE A 236 -10.92 -5.26 -4.88
N GLU A 237 -11.73 -4.97 -5.89
CA GLU A 237 -11.24 -4.66 -7.24
C GLU A 237 -10.28 -3.47 -7.20
N SER A 238 -10.63 -2.44 -6.43
CA SER A 238 -9.83 -1.23 -6.30
C SER A 238 -8.50 -1.47 -5.61
N VAL A 239 -8.44 -2.36 -4.61
CA VAL A 239 -7.19 -2.70 -3.94
C VAL A 239 -6.35 -3.66 -4.78
N SER A 240 -6.97 -4.66 -5.42
CA SER A 240 -6.28 -5.65 -6.26
C SER A 240 -5.81 -5.07 -7.60
N GLY A 241 -6.42 -3.98 -8.06
CA GLY A 241 -6.20 -3.41 -9.37
C GLY A 241 -6.77 -4.23 -10.52
N GLN A 242 -7.64 -5.21 -10.25
CA GLN A 242 -8.23 -6.08 -11.27
C GLN A 242 -9.75 -6.16 -11.11
N LYS A 243 -10.45 -6.36 -12.23
CA LYS A 243 -11.89 -6.61 -12.21
C LYS A 243 -12.20 -8.04 -11.74
N LEU A 244 -13.25 -8.19 -10.95
CA LEU A 244 -13.72 -9.47 -10.44
C LEU A 244 -14.97 -9.91 -11.19
N HIS A 245 -15.06 -11.22 -11.45
CA HIS A 245 -16.29 -11.78 -12.00
C HIS A 245 -17.38 -11.82 -10.92
N LYS A 246 -18.49 -11.10 -11.16
CA LYS A 246 -19.58 -10.88 -10.19
C LYS A 246 -20.12 -12.18 -9.56
N GLN A 247 -20.32 -13.22 -10.36
CA GLN A 247 -20.87 -14.49 -9.85
C GLN A 247 -19.84 -15.28 -9.02
N ASN A 248 -18.57 -15.25 -9.41
CA ASN A 248 -17.51 -15.95 -8.67
C ASN A 248 -17.26 -15.26 -7.33
N PHE A 249 -17.26 -13.92 -7.35
CA PHE A 249 -17.16 -13.12 -6.14
C PHE A 249 -18.29 -13.42 -5.16
N ARG A 250 -19.55 -13.45 -5.62
CA ARG A 250 -20.70 -13.76 -4.76
C ARG A 250 -20.57 -15.15 -4.12
N ARG A 251 -20.25 -16.18 -4.92
CA ARG A 251 -20.06 -17.55 -4.42
C ARG A 251 -18.93 -17.64 -3.40
N LEU A 252 -17.81 -16.92 -3.63
CA LEU A 252 -16.67 -16.87 -2.71
C LEU A 252 -17.09 -16.28 -1.35
N ILE A 253 -17.79 -15.14 -1.36
CA ILE A 253 -18.22 -14.47 -0.13
C ILE A 253 -19.26 -15.29 0.63
N GLU A 254 -20.22 -15.88 -0.07
CA GLU A 254 -21.24 -16.77 0.53
C GLU A 254 -20.59 -18.01 1.17
N GLY A 255 -19.62 -18.64 0.49
CA GLY A 255 -18.92 -19.82 1.00
C GLY A 255 -18.04 -19.58 2.21
N GLN A 256 -17.49 -18.36 2.38
CA GLN A 256 -16.66 -18.01 3.54
C GLN A 256 -17.46 -17.64 4.79
N ASN A 257 -18.79 -17.49 4.67
CA ASN A 257 -19.69 -17.16 5.78
C ASN A 257 -19.26 -15.93 6.62
N LEU A 258 -18.65 -14.92 5.99
CA LEU A 258 -18.09 -13.75 6.68
C LEU A 258 -19.12 -12.65 6.98
N LEU A 259 -20.24 -12.67 6.25
CA LEU A 259 -21.23 -11.59 6.24
C LEU A 259 -22.55 -12.03 6.87
N GLU A 260 -23.25 -11.06 7.44
CA GLU A 260 -24.64 -11.19 7.86
C GLU A 260 -25.48 -10.04 7.29
N GLU A 261 -26.73 -10.36 6.90
CA GLU A 261 -27.70 -9.35 6.46
C GLU A 261 -28.08 -8.44 7.63
N THR A 262 -28.13 -7.14 7.38
CA THR A 262 -28.54 -6.15 8.41
C THR A 262 -30.05 -5.97 8.50
N GLY A 263 -30.78 -6.39 7.45
CA GLY A 263 -32.19 -6.05 7.24
C GLY A 263 -32.41 -4.70 6.57
N ASP A 264 -31.37 -3.85 6.50
CA ASP A 264 -31.43 -2.53 5.89
C ASP A 264 -31.15 -2.57 4.38
N PHE A 265 -31.55 -1.50 3.70
CA PHE A 265 -31.27 -1.28 2.29
C PHE A 265 -30.55 0.05 2.08
N ALA A 266 -29.64 0.09 1.11
CA ALA A 266 -28.97 1.31 0.71
C ALA A 266 -29.96 2.26 0.04
N ASN A 267 -29.92 3.53 0.43
CA ASN A 267 -30.65 4.60 -0.25
C ASN A 267 -29.84 5.07 -1.47
N GLY A 268 -30.47 5.10 -2.65
CA GLY A 268 -29.82 5.54 -3.88
C GLY A 268 -30.69 5.33 -5.12
N PRO A 269 -30.26 5.84 -6.29
CA PRO A 269 -30.99 5.65 -7.53
C PRO A 269 -31.00 4.17 -7.96
N GLY A 270 -32.19 3.66 -8.32
CA GLY A 270 -32.38 2.28 -8.77
C GLY A 270 -32.96 1.34 -7.70
N ARG A 271 -32.79 0.03 -7.90
CA ARG A 271 -33.27 -0.99 -6.95
C ARG A 271 -32.47 -0.91 -5.65
N PRO A 272 -33.11 -0.75 -4.48
CA PRO A 272 -32.41 -0.70 -3.19
C PRO A 272 -31.53 -1.94 -2.98
N ALA A 273 -30.25 -1.72 -2.70
CA ALA A 273 -29.29 -2.79 -2.47
C ALA A 273 -29.35 -3.24 -1.01
N LYS A 274 -29.41 -4.56 -0.77
CA LYS A 274 -29.31 -5.10 0.60
C LYS A 274 -28.00 -4.70 1.26
N LEU A 275 -28.07 -4.30 2.52
CA LEU A 275 -26.90 -3.99 3.33
C LEU A 275 -26.49 -5.20 4.19
N PHE A 276 -25.18 -5.40 4.22
CA PHE A 276 -24.50 -6.43 4.98
C PHE A 276 -23.53 -5.78 5.96
N ARG A 277 -23.15 -6.54 6.98
CA ARG A 277 -22.03 -6.24 7.85
C ARG A 277 -21.21 -7.49 8.10
N PHE A 278 -19.95 -7.33 8.51
CA PHE A 278 -19.16 -8.47 8.96
C PHE A 278 -19.74 -9.06 10.25
N ARG A 279 -19.73 -10.40 10.36
CA ARG A 279 -20.15 -11.12 11.57
C ARG A 279 -19.32 -10.70 12.79
N SER A 280 -19.90 -10.80 13.98
CA SER A 280 -19.27 -10.41 15.25
C SER A 280 -17.87 -11.01 15.44
N ALA A 281 -17.69 -12.31 15.21
CA ALA A 281 -16.40 -12.98 15.36
C ALA A 281 -15.26 -12.32 14.56
N ILE A 282 -15.56 -11.79 13.37
CA ILE A 282 -14.59 -11.07 12.53
C ILE A 282 -14.32 -9.66 13.07
N ARG A 283 -15.35 -9.00 13.63
CA ARG A 283 -15.19 -7.71 14.30
C ARG A 283 -14.45 -7.83 15.63
N ASP A 284 -14.56 -8.96 16.31
CA ASP A 284 -13.81 -9.22 17.54
C ASP A 284 -12.33 -9.48 17.22
N GLU A 285 -12.04 -10.21 16.13
CA GLU A 285 -10.69 -10.33 15.59
C GLU A 285 -10.10 -8.96 15.20
N ARG A 286 -10.91 -8.09 14.59
CA ARG A 286 -10.57 -6.68 14.32
C ARG A 286 -10.21 -5.93 15.60
N ALA A 287 -11.03 -6.03 16.64
CA ALA A 287 -10.77 -5.38 17.91
C ALA A 287 -9.47 -5.90 18.55
N MET A 288 -9.22 -7.21 18.51
CA MET A 288 -8.02 -7.82 19.11
C MET A 288 -6.73 -7.44 18.36
N THR A 289 -6.79 -7.30 17.04
CA THR A 289 -5.62 -6.96 16.19
C THR A 289 -5.41 -5.45 16.05
N GLY A 290 -6.44 -4.62 16.26
CA GLY A 290 -6.35 -3.16 16.21
C GLY A 290 -5.97 -2.49 17.54
N SER A 291 -6.30 -3.10 18.69
CA SER A 291 -6.29 -2.41 19.99
C SER A 291 -5.23 -2.82 21.01
N ARG A 292 -4.41 -3.85 20.78
CA ARG A 292 -3.35 -4.22 21.75
C ARG A 292 -2.00 -3.59 21.38
N PRO A 293 -1.54 -2.52 22.09
CA PRO A 293 -0.11 -2.41 22.32
C PRO A 293 0.36 -3.72 22.99
N PRO A 294 1.58 -4.20 22.69
CA PRO A 294 2.10 -5.38 23.38
C PRO A 294 1.99 -5.14 24.89
N LEU A 295 1.44 -6.12 25.61
CA LEU A 295 1.45 -6.12 27.07
C LEU A 295 2.92 -6.07 27.49
N ALA A 296 3.37 -4.91 27.97
CA ALA A 296 4.62 -4.81 28.68
C ALA A 296 4.39 -5.45 30.05
N THR A 297 4.90 -6.67 30.25
CA THR A 297 5.09 -7.19 31.61
C THR A 297 6.28 -6.44 32.22
N PRO A 298 6.16 -5.93 33.47
CA PRO A 298 7.25 -5.23 34.17
C PRO A 298 8.45 -6.13 34.45
#